data_AF-A0A534MGZ7-F1
#
_entry.id   AF-A0A534MGZ7-F1
#
_cell.length_a   1.000
_cell.length_b   1.000
_cell.length_c   1.000
_cell.angle_alpha   90.00
_cell.angle_beta   90.00
_cell.angle_gamma   90.00
#
_symmetry.space_group_name_H-M   'P 1'
#
loop_
_entity.id
_entity.type
_entity.pdbx_description
1 polymer ?
#
loop_
_entity_poly.entity_id
_entity_poly.type
_entity_poly.pdbx_seq_one_letter_code
_entity_poly.pdbx_strand_id
1 'polypeptide(L)'
;MHAKAILLVLCLLATAIAAIFAAPVSRAATVINGQLVEETGPTSVLGGGDHVFVRFGSDAAFGVVYGTTANPNNVYIVAIKARYLGVAQVADTQNRTIAENRPIKIYTLYAVKLDSIIEFRDTNRNNVADYGRLYNSTTGRFSDYFNRLDTLYKKVDLRTNWTRDTIQQSSDSTNRTWTFNLTAGNLSYANVANHTGSTALPPPIVRFTFHLNASLEEVNNATVPQWRVTVDTAGGRNDVVNLTRMANLVVSGKAVHYDLKWDQSISGWSYDGANTGSTRPSARSGRTTRRGRTWSFDA
;
A
#
# COMPACT_ATOMS: atom_id res chain seq x y z
N MET A 1 -18.58 -3.80 -11.10
CA MET A 1 -17.57 -4.47 -11.96
C MET A 1 -16.14 -3.92 -11.83
N HIS A 2 -15.78 -3.16 -10.79
CA HIS A 2 -14.50 -2.42 -10.78
C HIS A 2 -13.34 -3.05 -9.98
N ALA A 3 -13.58 -3.98 -9.05
CA ALA A 3 -12.50 -4.61 -8.29
C ALA A 3 -11.61 -5.56 -9.14
N LYS A 4 -12.18 -6.19 -10.19
CA LYS A 4 -11.47 -7.11 -11.08
C LYS A 4 -10.53 -6.39 -12.06
N ALA A 5 -10.88 -5.18 -12.51
CA ALA A 5 -10.03 -4.37 -13.38
C ALA A 5 -8.86 -3.70 -12.63
N ILE A 6 -9.07 -3.34 -11.35
CA ILE A 6 -8.05 -2.71 -10.48
C ILE A 6 -6.88 -3.66 -10.18
N LEU A 7 -7.17 -4.96 -9.97
CA LEU A 7 -6.15 -5.98 -9.77
C LEU A 7 -5.34 -6.23 -11.05
N LEU A 8 -6.00 -6.23 -12.21
CA LEU A 8 -5.38 -6.48 -13.50
C LEU A 8 -4.46 -5.35 -13.97
N VAL A 9 -4.80 -4.08 -13.75
CA VAL A 9 -3.94 -2.94 -14.17
C VAL A 9 -2.69 -2.79 -13.29
N LEU A 10 -2.80 -3.04 -11.98
CA LEU A 10 -1.63 -3.08 -11.09
C LEU A 10 -0.76 -4.34 -11.33
N CYS A 11 -1.37 -5.48 -11.70
CA CYS A 11 -0.61 -6.63 -12.19
C CYS A 11 0.05 -6.37 -13.55
N LEU A 12 -0.61 -5.68 -14.49
CA LEU A 12 -0.08 -5.40 -15.84
C LEU A 12 1.13 -4.46 -15.82
N LEU A 13 1.14 -3.45 -14.93
CA LEU A 13 2.31 -2.59 -14.70
C LEU A 13 3.46 -3.32 -13.98
N ALA A 14 3.16 -4.34 -13.17
CA ALA A 14 4.17 -5.17 -12.51
C ALA A 14 4.76 -6.28 -13.42
N THR A 15 4.03 -6.73 -14.44
CA THR A 15 4.44 -7.87 -15.29
C THR A 15 5.25 -7.52 -16.55
N ALA A 16 5.43 -6.24 -16.88
CA ALA A 16 6.27 -5.85 -18.01
C ALA A 16 7.76 -5.90 -17.60
N ILE A 17 8.36 -7.09 -17.79
CA ILE A 17 9.78 -7.47 -17.89
C ILE A 17 9.99 -8.75 -17.06
N ALA A 18 9.93 -9.88 -17.75
CA ALA A 18 10.46 -11.14 -17.26
C ALA A 18 11.97 -10.98 -17.05
N ALA A 19 12.44 -10.98 -15.81
CA ALA A 19 13.86 -11.17 -15.53
C ALA A 19 14.21 -12.63 -15.89
N ILE A 20 14.89 -12.78 -17.02
CA ILE A 20 15.66 -13.98 -17.34
C ILE A 20 16.86 -13.96 -16.38
N PHE A 21 16.90 -14.90 -15.43
CA PHE A 21 18.13 -15.17 -14.69
C PHE A 21 19.13 -15.80 -15.67
N ALA A 22 19.90 -14.97 -16.37
CA ALA A 22 21.10 -15.41 -17.04
C ALA A 22 22.20 -15.63 -16.01
N ALA A 23 23.02 -16.65 -16.22
CA ALA A 23 24.24 -16.97 -15.47
C ALA A 23 25.17 -15.73 -15.36
N PRO A 24 26.14 -15.72 -14.42
CA PRO A 24 26.72 -14.49 -13.88
C PRO A 24 27.47 -13.71 -14.96
N VAL A 25 26.84 -12.66 -15.47
CA VAL A 25 27.51 -11.60 -16.21
C VAL A 25 28.28 -10.77 -15.18
N SER A 26 29.54 -10.43 -15.50
CA SER A 26 30.47 -9.64 -14.69
C SER A 26 29.77 -8.71 -13.68
N ARG A 27 30.07 -8.90 -12.39
CA ARG A 27 29.45 -8.23 -11.25
C ARG A 27 29.74 -6.71 -11.29
N ALA A 28 29.03 -5.96 -12.13
CA ALA A 28 28.90 -4.53 -11.95
C ALA A 28 28.35 -4.31 -10.53
N ALA A 29 28.85 -3.28 -9.83
CA ALA A 29 28.37 -2.97 -8.50
C ALA A 29 26.84 -2.75 -8.55
N THR A 30 26.05 -3.65 -7.96
CA THR A 30 24.61 -3.41 -7.78
C THR A 30 24.47 -2.21 -6.87
N VAL A 31 23.88 -1.15 -7.40
CA VAL A 31 23.56 0.10 -6.70
C VAL A 31 22.05 0.26 -6.64
N ILE A 32 21.55 0.84 -5.56
CA ILE A 32 20.11 0.93 -5.30
C ILE A 32 19.36 1.65 -6.44
N ASN A 33 19.92 2.74 -6.98
CA ASN A 33 19.30 3.51 -8.05
C ASN A 33 19.08 2.71 -9.35
N GLY A 34 19.89 1.67 -9.60
CA GLY A 34 19.70 0.78 -10.75
C GLY A 34 18.57 -0.24 -10.55
N GLN A 35 17.99 -0.33 -9.35
CA GLN A 35 16.92 -1.26 -8.98
C GLN A 35 15.57 -0.56 -8.82
N LEU A 36 15.49 0.75 -9.09
CA LEU A 36 14.31 1.56 -8.83
C LEU A 36 13.72 2.14 -10.10
N VAL A 37 12.40 2.17 -10.18
CA VAL A 37 11.67 2.95 -11.19
C VAL A 37 10.67 3.85 -10.47
N GLU A 38 10.78 5.15 -10.69
CA GLU A 38 9.90 6.17 -10.11
C GLU A 38 8.94 6.69 -11.20
N GLU A 39 7.65 6.81 -10.88
CA GLU A 39 6.64 7.34 -11.80
C GLU A 39 5.72 8.31 -11.04
N THR A 40 5.39 9.43 -11.69
CA THR A 40 4.37 10.36 -11.21
C THR A 40 3.57 10.88 -12.39
N GLY A 41 2.26 11.04 -12.22
CA GLY A 41 1.44 11.62 -13.27
C GLY A 41 -0.04 11.35 -13.09
N PRO A 42 -0.87 11.75 -14.07
CA PRO A 42 -2.29 11.46 -14.05
C PRO A 42 -2.55 9.95 -14.20
N THR A 43 -3.67 9.49 -13.66
CA THR A 43 -4.12 8.09 -13.79
C THR A 43 -5.64 8.00 -13.81
N SER A 44 -6.16 6.91 -14.38
CA SER A 44 -7.58 6.51 -14.29
C SER A 44 -7.82 5.38 -13.28
N VAL A 45 -6.75 4.82 -12.71
CA VAL A 45 -6.80 3.71 -11.75
C VAL A 45 -7.36 4.19 -10.41
N LEU A 46 -8.09 3.32 -9.70
CA LEU A 46 -8.67 3.60 -8.36
C LEU A 46 -9.58 4.84 -8.32
N GLY A 47 -10.29 5.12 -9.42
CA GLY A 47 -11.15 6.30 -9.56
C GLY A 47 -10.43 7.53 -10.11
N GLY A 48 -9.14 7.40 -10.42
CA GLY A 48 -8.30 8.38 -11.09
C GLY A 48 -7.80 9.52 -10.21
N GLY A 49 -7.21 10.52 -10.84
CA GLY A 49 -6.50 11.62 -10.20
C GLY A 49 -5.04 11.57 -10.60
N ASP A 50 -4.14 11.89 -9.68
CA ASP A 50 -2.70 11.77 -9.87
C ASP A 50 -2.11 10.66 -9.00
N HIS A 51 -0.89 10.25 -9.30
CA HIS A 51 -0.18 9.24 -8.54
C HIS A 51 1.29 9.57 -8.29
N VAL A 52 1.83 8.94 -7.25
CA VAL A 52 3.27 8.74 -7.03
C VAL A 52 3.50 7.24 -6.88
N PHE A 53 4.42 6.68 -7.65
CA PHE A 53 4.69 5.25 -7.69
C PHE A 53 6.20 4.99 -7.69
N VAL A 54 6.62 3.99 -6.93
CA VAL A 54 8.00 3.50 -6.90
C VAL A 54 7.98 1.99 -7.00
N ARG A 55 8.70 1.46 -7.99
CA ARG A 55 8.92 0.02 -8.16
C ARG A 55 10.33 -0.34 -7.71
N PHE A 56 10.43 -1.46 -6.99
CA PHE A 56 11.67 -2.04 -6.49
C PHE A 56 11.91 -3.38 -7.22
N GLY A 57 12.86 -3.37 -8.15
CA GLY A 57 13.14 -4.50 -9.03
C GLY A 57 11.92 -4.92 -9.84
N SER A 58 11.73 -6.24 -9.99
CA SER A 58 10.59 -6.84 -10.70
C SER A 58 9.42 -7.23 -9.79
N ASP A 59 9.60 -7.19 -8.47
CA ASP A 59 8.79 -7.98 -7.56
C ASP A 59 8.14 -7.21 -6.41
N ALA A 60 8.46 -5.93 -6.27
CA ALA A 60 7.86 -5.08 -5.27
C ALA A 60 7.52 -3.70 -5.85
N ALA A 61 6.44 -3.12 -5.33
CA ALA A 61 6.04 -1.77 -5.70
C ALA A 61 5.24 -1.10 -4.60
N PHE A 62 5.30 0.22 -4.59
CA PHE A 62 4.53 1.10 -3.73
C PHE A 62 3.90 2.21 -4.57
N GLY A 63 2.65 2.55 -4.27
CA GLY A 63 1.92 3.61 -4.96
C GLY A 63 0.97 4.36 -4.06
N VAL A 64 0.87 5.67 -4.28
CA VAL A 64 -0.19 6.53 -3.75
C VAL A 64 -0.96 7.13 -4.91
N VAL A 65 -2.28 6.94 -4.93
CA VAL A 65 -3.19 7.62 -5.87
C VAL A 65 -4.03 8.62 -5.08
N TYR A 66 -4.18 9.83 -5.59
CA TYR A 66 -4.88 10.91 -4.90
C TYR A 66 -5.70 11.79 -5.86
N GLY A 67 -6.78 12.37 -5.34
CA GLY A 67 -7.65 13.24 -6.12
C GLY A 67 -7.02 14.59 -6.47
N THR A 68 -7.44 15.14 -7.60
CA THR A 68 -7.05 16.48 -8.09
C THR A 68 -8.27 17.39 -8.20
N THR A 69 -8.08 18.67 -8.55
CA THR A 69 -9.20 19.59 -8.79
C THR A 69 -10.10 19.11 -9.93
N ALA A 70 -9.50 18.58 -11.00
CA ALA A 70 -10.23 18.04 -12.15
C ALA A 70 -10.92 16.71 -11.84
N ASN A 71 -10.35 15.92 -10.91
CA ASN A 71 -10.93 14.65 -10.50
C ASN A 71 -10.79 14.42 -8.98
N PRO A 72 -11.72 14.96 -8.16
CA PRO A 72 -11.71 14.75 -6.73
C PRO A 72 -11.87 13.27 -6.37
N ASN A 73 -10.97 12.78 -5.52
CA ASN A 73 -10.90 11.37 -5.18
C ASN A 73 -10.31 11.15 -3.78
N ASN A 74 -10.46 9.94 -3.24
CA ASN A 74 -9.81 9.54 -2.00
C ASN A 74 -8.31 9.33 -2.20
N VAL A 75 -7.55 9.30 -1.11
CA VAL A 75 -6.18 8.80 -1.13
C VAL A 75 -6.21 7.28 -1.03
N TYR A 76 -5.58 6.61 -2.00
CA TYR A 76 -5.35 5.18 -2.00
C TYR A 76 -3.87 4.90 -1.84
N ILE A 77 -3.54 3.96 -0.97
CA ILE A 77 -2.18 3.52 -0.68
C ILE A 77 -2.11 2.05 -1.08
N VAL A 78 -1.19 1.71 -1.99
CA VAL A 78 -1.03 0.35 -2.50
C VAL A 78 0.41 -0.09 -2.34
N ALA A 79 0.61 -1.31 -1.87
CA ALA A 79 1.91 -1.97 -1.86
C ALA A 79 1.77 -3.40 -2.37
N ILE A 80 2.66 -3.81 -3.27
CA ILE A 80 2.78 -5.18 -3.75
C ILE A 80 4.16 -5.69 -3.37
N LYS A 81 4.25 -6.94 -2.93
CA LYS A 81 5.54 -7.62 -2.75
C LYS A 81 5.45 -9.10 -3.10
N ALA A 82 6.49 -9.63 -3.74
CA ALA A 82 6.72 -11.06 -3.77
C ALA A 82 7.35 -11.52 -2.45
N ARG A 83 6.95 -12.70 -1.99
CA ARG A 83 7.71 -13.51 -1.03
C ARG A 83 8.19 -14.75 -1.75
N TYR A 84 9.45 -15.08 -1.57
CA TYR A 84 10.07 -16.26 -2.17
C TYR A 84 9.89 -17.45 -1.23
N LEU A 85 9.19 -18.49 -1.68
CA LEU A 85 9.02 -19.74 -0.93
C LEU A 85 10.19 -20.71 -1.12
N GLY A 86 11.05 -20.46 -2.11
CA GLY A 86 12.14 -21.33 -2.51
C GLY A 86 12.35 -21.27 -4.02
N VAL A 87 13.05 -22.28 -4.53
CA VAL A 87 13.34 -22.42 -5.97
C VAL A 87 12.91 -23.79 -6.49
N ALA A 88 12.55 -23.84 -7.76
CA ALA A 88 12.18 -25.04 -8.48
C ALA A 88 13.26 -25.39 -9.52
N GLN A 89 13.64 -26.67 -9.55
CA GLN A 89 14.29 -27.31 -10.68
C GLN A 89 13.18 -27.96 -11.51
N VAL A 90 12.90 -27.39 -12.68
CA VAL A 90 11.80 -27.81 -13.54
C VAL A 90 12.35 -28.81 -14.55
N ALA A 91 11.75 -30.00 -14.61
CA ALA A 91 12.09 -31.05 -15.54
C ALA A 91 10.85 -31.59 -16.25
N ASP A 92 11.00 -32.19 -17.43
CA ASP A 92 9.92 -32.92 -18.09
C ASP A 92 9.72 -34.34 -17.51
N THR A 93 8.73 -35.07 -18.03
CA THR A 93 8.42 -36.45 -17.62
C THR A 93 9.54 -37.45 -17.92
N GLN A 94 10.48 -37.12 -18.81
CA GLN A 94 11.70 -37.89 -19.07
C GLN A 94 12.89 -37.41 -18.22
N ASN A 95 12.64 -36.56 -17.22
CA ASN A 95 13.62 -35.99 -16.29
C ASN A 95 14.68 -35.10 -16.97
N ARG A 96 14.41 -34.57 -18.17
CA ARG A 96 15.25 -33.56 -18.82
C ARG A 96 14.97 -32.19 -18.21
N THR A 97 16.03 -31.45 -17.88
CA THR A 97 15.91 -30.10 -17.32
C THR A 97 15.29 -29.13 -18.33
N ILE A 98 14.22 -28.46 -17.92
CA ILE A 98 13.56 -27.39 -18.67
C ILE A 98 14.05 -26.03 -18.16
N ALA A 99 14.12 -25.87 -16.84
CA ALA A 99 14.58 -24.63 -16.22
C ALA A 99 15.16 -24.90 -14.83
N GLU A 100 16.23 -24.19 -14.51
CA GLU A 100 16.89 -24.29 -13.22
C GLU A 100 16.63 -23.06 -12.36
N ASN A 101 16.67 -23.24 -11.04
CA ASN A 101 16.59 -22.16 -10.04
C ASN A 101 15.40 -21.21 -10.24
N ARG A 102 14.25 -21.73 -10.71
CA ARG A 102 13.06 -20.91 -10.93
C ARG A 102 12.48 -20.48 -9.58
N PRO A 103 12.40 -19.18 -9.26
CA PRO A 103 11.86 -18.74 -7.98
C PRO A 103 10.36 -19.06 -7.88
N ILE A 104 9.97 -19.62 -6.74
CA ILE A 104 8.58 -19.84 -6.39
C ILE A 104 8.11 -18.61 -5.61
N LYS A 105 7.31 -17.77 -6.26
CA LYS A 105 6.89 -16.46 -5.73
C LYS A 105 5.43 -16.49 -5.28
N ILE A 106 5.15 -15.86 -4.14
CA ILE A 106 3.80 -15.47 -3.72
C ILE A 106 3.72 -13.97 -3.67
N TYR A 107 2.79 -13.38 -4.41
CA TYR A 107 2.54 -11.95 -4.35
C TYR A 107 1.51 -11.62 -3.26
N THR A 108 1.84 -10.66 -2.41
CA THR A 108 0.92 -10.06 -1.44
C THR A 108 0.61 -8.64 -1.86
N LEU A 109 -0.68 -8.31 -1.95
CA LEU A 109 -1.18 -6.96 -2.21
C LEU A 109 -1.75 -6.38 -0.90
N TYR A 110 -1.27 -5.21 -0.52
CA TYR A 110 -1.86 -4.37 0.51
C TYR A 110 -2.49 -3.16 -0.17
N ALA A 111 -3.77 -2.89 0.11
CA ALA A 111 -4.46 -1.73 -0.42
C ALA A 111 -5.28 -1.08 0.71
N VAL A 112 -5.11 0.23 0.87
CA VAL A 112 -5.82 1.04 1.86
C VAL A 112 -6.48 2.21 1.14
N LYS A 113 -7.75 2.46 1.44
CA LYS A 113 -8.48 3.67 1.06
C LYS A 113 -8.68 4.53 2.30
N LEU A 114 -8.25 5.79 2.24
CA LEU A 114 -8.56 6.78 3.28
C LEU A 114 -9.93 7.39 2.95
N ASP A 115 -10.97 6.91 3.64
CA ASP A 115 -12.38 7.19 3.31
C ASP A 115 -12.91 8.48 3.94
N SER A 116 -12.87 8.58 5.27
CA SER A 116 -13.38 9.72 6.03
C SER A 116 -12.66 9.81 7.38
N ILE A 117 -12.70 10.99 8.01
CA ILE A 117 -12.33 11.17 9.41
C ILE A 117 -13.61 11.45 10.19
N ILE A 118 -13.79 10.78 11.33
CA ILE A 118 -15.03 10.80 12.10
C ILE A 118 -14.71 11.22 13.53
N GLU A 119 -15.51 12.13 14.05
CA GLU A 119 -15.55 12.44 15.47
C GLU A 119 -16.50 11.49 16.18
N PHE A 120 -15.99 10.88 17.25
CA PHE A 120 -16.73 9.95 18.08
C PHE A 120 -16.40 10.17 19.55
N ARG A 121 -17.33 9.76 20.42
CA ARG A 121 -17.10 9.61 21.85
C ARG A 121 -16.95 8.13 22.17
N ASP A 122 -15.74 7.78 22.55
CA ASP A 122 -15.38 6.45 23.04
C ASP A 122 -16.08 6.19 24.39
N THR A 123 -17.11 5.35 24.36
CA THR A 123 -17.98 5.10 25.51
C THR A 123 -17.39 4.00 26.40
N ASN A 124 -16.59 3.09 25.84
CA ASN A 124 -15.99 1.96 26.56
C ASN A 124 -14.50 2.15 26.89
N ARG A 125 -13.91 3.28 26.48
CA ARG A 125 -12.52 3.72 26.75
C ARG A 125 -11.44 2.79 26.17
N ASN A 126 -11.72 2.10 25.07
CA ASN A 126 -10.75 1.21 24.40
C ASN A 126 -9.89 1.93 23.34
N ASN A 127 -10.10 3.23 23.11
CA ASN A 127 -9.47 4.09 22.11
C ASN A 127 -9.74 3.70 20.64
N VAL A 128 -10.79 2.93 20.37
CA VAL A 128 -11.19 2.46 19.05
C VAL A 128 -12.65 2.82 18.80
N ALA A 129 -12.91 3.56 17.72
CA ALA A 129 -14.29 3.87 17.33
C ALA A 129 -15.05 2.60 16.96
N ASP A 130 -16.10 2.27 17.72
CA ASP A 130 -17.05 1.23 17.37
C ASP A 130 -18.24 1.80 16.58
N TYR A 131 -18.27 1.48 15.29
CA TYR A 131 -19.30 1.93 14.37
C TYR A 131 -19.70 0.82 13.39
N GLY A 132 -20.88 0.99 12.78
CA GLY A 132 -21.37 0.13 11.71
C GLY A 132 -21.45 0.85 10.37
N ARG A 133 -21.30 0.06 9.30
CA ARG A 133 -21.67 0.41 7.92
C ARG A 133 -22.18 -0.85 7.22
N LEU A 134 -23.09 -0.69 6.27
CA LEU A 134 -23.60 -1.77 5.45
C LEU A 134 -23.04 -1.67 4.04
N TYR A 135 -22.50 -2.78 3.52
CA TYR A 135 -22.08 -2.83 2.13
C TYR A 135 -23.26 -3.18 1.23
N ASN A 136 -23.54 -2.32 0.24
CA ASN A 136 -24.52 -2.60 -0.79
C ASN A 136 -23.80 -3.17 -2.02
N SER A 137 -23.99 -4.46 -2.29
CA SER A 137 -23.36 -5.16 -3.43
C SER A 137 -23.89 -4.70 -4.79
N THR A 138 -25.13 -4.21 -4.87
CA THR A 138 -25.73 -3.70 -6.10
C THR A 138 -25.08 -2.39 -6.54
N THR A 139 -24.87 -1.45 -5.60
CA THR A 139 -24.24 -0.16 -5.90
C THR A 139 -22.72 -0.19 -5.73
N GLY A 140 -22.19 -1.22 -5.08
CA GLY A 140 -20.78 -1.36 -4.74
C GLY A 140 -20.30 -0.33 -3.70
N ARG A 141 -21.20 0.22 -2.90
CA ARG A 141 -20.92 1.31 -1.94
C ARG A 141 -21.29 0.91 -0.52
N PHE A 142 -20.54 1.43 0.44
CA PHE A 142 -20.94 1.38 1.84
C PHE A 142 -22.00 2.45 2.14
N SER A 143 -22.92 2.14 3.05
CA SER A 143 -23.82 3.11 3.68
C SER A 143 -23.04 4.19 4.42
N ASP A 144 -23.78 5.22 4.87
CA ASP A 144 -23.24 6.12 5.87
C ASP A 144 -23.04 5.40 7.22
N TYR A 145 -22.32 6.08 8.12
CA TYR A 145 -21.96 5.57 9.43
C TYR A 145 -23.16 5.60 10.39
N PHE A 146 -23.32 4.53 11.17
CA PHE A 146 -24.31 4.46 12.25
C PHE A 146 -23.67 4.01 13.56
N ASN A 147 -24.27 4.44 14.68
CA ASN A 147 -23.78 4.14 16.02
C ASN A 147 -23.84 2.63 16.31
N ARG A 148 -22.81 2.13 17.01
CA ARG A 148 -22.83 0.84 17.70
C ARG A 148 -22.71 1.11 19.20
N LEU A 149 -21.58 0.76 19.82
CA LEU A 149 -21.31 1.10 21.22
C LEU A 149 -20.89 2.56 21.41
N ASP A 150 -20.22 3.15 20.41
CA ASP A 150 -19.79 4.54 20.48
C ASP A 150 -20.78 5.50 19.82
N THR A 151 -20.76 6.75 20.31
CA THR A 151 -21.55 7.84 19.75
C THR A 151 -20.75 8.55 18.67
N LEU A 152 -21.26 8.60 17.44
CA LEU A 152 -20.70 9.35 16.33
C LEU A 152 -21.41 10.70 16.20
N TYR A 153 -20.67 11.74 15.84
CA TYR A 153 -21.21 13.10 15.71
C TYR A 153 -21.19 13.55 14.26
N LYS A 154 -19.98 13.68 13.70
CA LYS A 154 -19.77 14.20 12.35
C LYS A 154 -18.52 13.62 11.72
N LYS A 155 -18.43 13.77 10.42
CA LYS A 155 -17.28 13.38 9.61
C LYS A 155 -16.83 14.51 8.69
N VAL A 156 -15.64 14.34 8.14
CA VAL A 156 -15.23 14.97 6.87
C VAL A 156 -14.91 13.87 5.87
N ASP A 157 -15.40 14.01 4.63
CA ASP A 157 -15.08 13.08 3.54
C ASP A 157 -13.67 13.39 3.01
N LEU A 158 -12.88 12.35 2.75
CA LEU A 158 -11.54 12.46 2.18
C LEU A 158 -11.52 12.30 0.66
N ARG A 159 -12.69 12.11 0.02
CA ARG A 159 -12.87 12.16 -1.42
C ARG A 159 -12.90 13.63 -1.87
N THR A 160 -11.72 14.19 -2.12
CA THR A 160 -11.55 15.62 -2.36
C THR A 160 -10.38 15.90 -3.30
N ASN A 161 -10.09 17.18 -3.54
CA ASN A 161 -8.86 17.61 -4.17
C ASN A 161 -7.71 17.61 -3.16
N TRP A 162 -6.59 16.97 -3.52
CA TRP A 162 -5.38 16.92 -2.71
C TRP A 162 -4.25 17.67 -3.41
N THR A 163 -3.53 18.49 -2.64
CA THR A 163 -2.32 19.14 -3.11
C THR A 163 -1.10 18.37 -2.62
N ARG A 164 -0.29 17.90 -3.57
CA ARG A 164 1.02 17.29 -3.29
C ARG A 164 2.11 18.37 -3.30
N ASP A 165 3.00 18.35 -2.30
CA ASP A 165 4.20 19.16 -2.33
C ASP A 165 5.33 18.50 -3.14
N THR A 166 6.47 19.18 -3.25
CA THR A 166 7.66 18.61 -3.89
C THR A 166 8.14 17.38 -3.13
N ILE A 167 8.39 16.29 -3.84
CA ILE A 167 8.97 15.08 -3.25
C ILE A 167 10.42 15.38 -2.86
N GLN A 168 10.70 15.33 -1.56
CA GLN A 168 12.04 15.43 -1.01
C GLN A 168 12.72 14.07 -1.11
N GLN A 169 13.92 14.04 -1.70
CA GLN A 169 14.64 12.80 -1.95
C GLN A 169 16.09 12.90 -1.45
N SER A 170 16.63 11.77 -1.02
CA SER A 170 18.06 11.63 -0.72
C SER A 170 18.54 10.26 -1.20
N SER A 171 19.80 10.16 -1.65
CA SER A 171 20.36 8.90 -2.14
C SER A 171 21.86 8.79 -1.93
N ASP A 172 22.29 7.56 -1.64
CA ASP A 172 23.65 7.10 -1.78
C ASP A 172 23.71 5.85 -2.68
N SER A 173 24.80 5.08 -2.65
CA SER A 173 24.95 3.85 -3.46
C SER A 173 24.08 2.69 -2.99
N THR A 174 23.64 2.72 -1.73
CA THR A 174 22.92 1.66 -1.01
C THR A 174 21.54 2.08 -0.53
N ASN A 175 21.26 3.36 -0.33
CA ASN A 175 20.01 3.86 0.24
C ASN A 175 19.37 4.93 -0.62
N ARG A 176 18.03 4.99 -0.57
CA ARG A 176 17.20 5.99 -1.23
C ARG A 176 15.98 6.31 -0.37
N THR A 177 15.71 7.59 -0.13
CA THR A 177 14.53 8.02 0.64
C THR A 177 13.65 8.95 -0.16
N TRP A 178 12.34 8.88 0.08
CA TRP A 178 11.34 9.82 -0.44
C TRP A 178 10.45 10.31 0.69
N THR A 179 10.17 11.60 0.73
CA THR A 179 9.17 12.18 1.63
C THR A 179 8.35 13.24 0.90
N PHE A 180 7.03 13.14 1.02
CA PHE A 180 6.11 14.14 0.47
C PHE A 180 4.81 14.20 1.28
N ASN A 181 4.11 15.31 1.15
CA ASN A 181 2.82 15.56 1.79
C ASN A 181 1.70 15.57 0.76
N LEU A 182 0.55 15.05 1.16
CA LEU A 182 -0.74 15.36 0.56
C LEU A 182 -1.55 16.19 1.55
N THR A 183 -1.99 17.37 1.14
CA THR A 183 -2.76 18.29 1.97
C THR A 183 -4.11 18.59 1.33
N ALA A 184 -5.18 18.53 2.12
CA ALA A 184 -6.50 19.01 1.75
C ALA A 184 -7.00 19.98 2.84
N GLY A 185 -7.47 21.14 2.41
CA GLY A 185 -8.09 22.15 3.26
C GLY A 185 -9.57 22.30 2.95
N ASN A 186 -10.25 23.17 3.72
CA ASN A 186 -11.65 23.53 3.52
C ASN A 186 -12.61 22.32 3.45
N LEU A 187 -12.35 21.30 4.27
CA LEU A 187 -13.20 20.11 4.31
C LEU A 187 -14.50 20.38 5.08
N SER A 188 -15.64 20.24 4.40
CA SER A 188 -16.95 20.44 5.03
C SER A 188 -17.30 19.29 5.98
N TYR A 189 -17.85 19.64 7.15
CA TYR A 189 -18.42 18.65 8.05
C TYR A 189 -19.77 18.14 7.54
N ALA A 190 -20.02 16.86 7.76
CA ALA A 190 -21.33 16.24 7.57
C ALA A 190 -21.70 15.46 8.83
N ASN A 191 -22.94 15.60 9.29
CA ASN A 191 -23.45 14.78 10.38
C ASN A 191 -23.52 13.32 9.97
N VAL A 192 -23.35 12.43 10.93
CA VAL A 192 -23.48 10.98 10.75
C VAL A 192 -24.36 10.40 11.85
N ALA A 193 -24.80 9.15 11.69
CA ALA A 193 -25.58 8.43 12.70
C ALA A 193 -26.82 9.20 13.21
N ASN A 194 -27.50 9.91 12.31
CA ASN A 194 -28.66 10.76 12.60
C ASN A 194 -28.41 11.90 13.61
N HIS A 195 -27.14 12.27 13.84
CA HIS A 195 -26.81 13.45 14.63
C HIS A 195 -27.32 14.73 13.96
N THR A 196 -27.74 15.72 14.75
CA THR A 196 -28.33 16.98 14.26
C THR A 196 -27.56 18.21 14.74
N GLY A 197 -26.28 18.06 15.06
CA GLY A 197 -25.41 19.18 15.42
C GLY A 197 -25.11 20.12 14.24
N SER A 198 -24.56 21.30 14.56
CA SER A 198 -24.14 22.25 13.52
C SER A 198 -22.92 21.73 12.75
N THR A 199 -23.00 21.74 11.43
CA THR A 199 -21.89 21.45 10.52
C THR A 199 -21.29 22.71 9.88
N ALA A 200 -21.91 23.87 10.09
CA ALA A 200 -21.42 25.19 9.67
C ALA A 200 -20.32 25.66 10.63
N LEU A 201 -19.20 24.95 10.62
CA LEU A 201 -18.06 25.15 11.51
C LEU A 201 -16.81 25.47 10.70
N PRO A 202 -15.80 26.14 11.29
CA PRO A 202 -14.50 26.33 10.65
C PRO A 202 -13.92 24.99 10.16
N PRO A 203 -13.64 24.85 8.86
CA PRO A 203 -13.25 23.58 8.28
C PRO A 203 -11.82 23.18 8.70
N PRO A 204 -11.53 21.89 8.86
CA PRO A 204 -10.19 21.43 9.20
C PRO A 204 -9.29 21.38 7.97
N ILE A 205 -7.99 21.30 8.25
CA ILE A 205 -6.95 20.95 7.29
C ILE A 205 -6.46 19.55 7.65
N VAL A 206 -6.41 18.66 6.66
CA VAL A 206 -5.91 17.29 6.78
C VAL A 206 -4.64 17.16 5.95
N ARG A 207 -3.61 16.59 6.56
CA ARG A 207 -2.34 16.28 5.89
C ARG A 207 -1.93 14.85 6.15
N PHE A 208 -1.56 14.15 5.08
CA PHE A 208 -0.84 12.89 5.13
C PHE A 208 0.60 13.11 4.69
N THR A 209 1.55 12.64 5.48
CA THR A 209 2.99 12.69 5.15
C THR A 209 3.46 11.29 4.87
N PHE A 210 3.93 11.03 3.65
CA PHE A 210 4.44 9.73 3.23
C PHE A 210 5.96 9.73 3.36
N HIS A 211 6.48 8.64 3.89
CA HIS A 211 7.90 8.34 4.03
C HIS A 211 8.16 6.98 3.41
N LEU A 212 9.05 6.94 2.44
CA LEU A 212 9.53 5.71 1.83
C LEU A 212 11.04 5.67 1.98
N ASN A 213 11.56 4.54 2.40
CA ASN A 213 12.98 4.23 2.43
C ASN A 213 13.22 2.96 1.63
N ALA A 214 14.31 2.90 0.86
CA ALA A 214 14.79 1.69 0.23
C ALA A 214 16.29 1.55 0.48
N SER A 215 16.72 0.37 0.86
CA SER A 215 18.10 0.02 1.14
C SER A 215 18.50 -1.25 0.40
N LEU A 216 19.78 -1.37 0.07
CA LEU A 216 20.36 -2.55 -0.54
C LEU A 216 21.11 -3.34 0.54
N GLU A 217 20.64 -4.53 0.84
CA GLU A 217 21.14 -5.37 1.93
C GLU A 217 21.93 -6.56 1.40
N GLU A 218 23.07 -6.86 2.01
CA GLU A 218 23.83 -8.07 1.71
C GLU A 218 23.26 -9.26 2.46
N VAL A 219 22.78 -10.24 1.70
CA VAL A 219 22.31 -11.53 2.21
C VAL A 219 23.44 -12.54 2.03
N ASN A 220 23.89 -13.12 3.14
CA ASN A 220 24.98 -14.10 3.14
C ASN A 220 24.47 -15.46 3.59
N ASN A 221 24.77 -16.49 2.81
CA ASN A 221 24.52 -17.91 3.12
C ASN A 221 23.07 -18.19 3.52
N ALA A 222 22.11 -17.52 2.90
CA ALA A 222 20.70 -17.78 3.11
C ALA A 222 20.34 -19.18 2.59
N THR A 223 19.66 -19.95 3.43
CA THR A 223 19.21 -21.30 3.08
C THR A 223 17.79 -21.22 2.53
N VAL A 224 17.60 -21.60 1.27
CA VAL A 224 16.29 -21.58 0.60
C VAL A 224 15.80 -23.00 0.28
N PRO A 225 14.50 -23.30 0.50
CA PRO A 225 13.89 -24.54 0.04
C PRO A 225 14.10 -24.76 -1.47
N GLN A 226 14.42 -25.98 -1.86
CA GLN A 226 14.52 -26.37 -3.26
C GLN A 226 13.59 -27.55 -3.55
N TRP A 227 12.93 -27.51 -4.70
CA TRP A 227 11.99 -28.54 -5.14
C TRP A 227 12.32 -28.99 -6.56
N ARG A 228 12.18 -30.28 -6.83
CA ARG A 228 12.10 -30.81 -8.20
C ARG A 228 10.63 -30.79 -8.61
N VAL A 229 10.33 -30.12 -9.71
CA VAL A 229 8.98 -30.01 -10.28
C VAL A 229 9.00 -30.68 -11.64
N THR A 230 8.26 -31.78 -11.77
CA THR A 230 8.09 -32.46 -13.06
C THR A 230 6.84 -31.92 -13.73
N VAL A 231 6.98 -31.46 -14.97
CA VAL A 231 5.88 -31.00 -15.80
C VAL A 231 5.67 -31.93 -16.99
N ASP A 232 4.42 -32.21 -17.31
CA ASP A 232 4.03 -32.84 -18.56
C ASP A 232 3.54 -31.75 -19.52
N THR A 233 4.01 -31.82 -20.77
CA THR A 233 3.65 -30.88 -21.84
C THR A 233 2.76 -31.52 -22.91
N ALA A 234 2.37 -32.79 -22.72
CA ALA A 234 1.52 -33.52 -23.63
C ALA A 234 0.19 -32.79 -23.89
N GLY A 235 -0.24 -32.76 -25.16
CA GLY A 235 -1.49 -32.10 -25.55
C GLY A 235 -1.48 -30.57 -25.46
N GLY A 236 -0.30 -29.94 -25.32
CA GLY A 236 -0.14 -28.48 -25.34
C GLY A 236 -0.49 -27.77 -24.02
N ARG A 237 -0.65 -28.52 -22.92
CA ARG A 237 -0.83 -27.97 -21.57
C ARG A 237 0.41 -28.26 -20.74
N ASN A 238 0.79 -27.37 -19.84
CA ASN A 238 1.89 -27.56 -18.90
C ASN A 238 1.32 -27.98 -17.53
N ASP A 239 1.15 -29.28 -17.33
CA ASP A 239 0.58 -29.83 -16.10
C ASP A 239 1.70 -30.26 -15.14
N VAL A 240 1.63 -29.84 -13.88
CA VAL A 240 2.57 -30.30 -12.85
C VAL A 240 2.16 -31.70 -12.41
N VAL A 241 2.99 -32.69 -12.69
CA VAL A 241 2.68 -34.11 -12.44
C VAL A 241 3.43 -34.70 -11.25
N ASN A 242 4.53 -34.07 -10.81
CA ASN A 242 5.24 -34.49 -9.60
C ASN A 242 5.97 -33.31 -8.93
N LEU A 243 6.05 -33.34 -7.60
CA LEU A 243 6.77 -32.38 -6.76
C LEU A 243 7.56 -33.15 -5.69
N THR A 244 8.88 -33.00 -5.69
CA THR A 244 9.76 -33.67 -4.72
C THR A 244 10.67 -32.67 -4.03
N ARG A 245 10.79 -32.76 -2.70
CA ARG A 245 11.70 -31.90 -1.95
C ARG A 245 13.14 -32.29 -2.22
N MET A 246 14.01 -31.31 -2.46
CA MET A 246 15.44 -31.48 -2.60
C MET A 246 16.18 -30.95 -1.36
N ALA A 247 17.50 -31.19 -1.31
CA ALA A 247 18.38 -30.50 -0.38
C ALA A 247 18.23 -28.98 -0.57
N ASN A 248 18.31 -28.22 0.52
CA ASN A 248 18.19 -26.77 0.44
C ASN A 248 19.35 -26.17 -0.38
N LEU A 249 19.08 -25.08 -1.07
CA LEU A 249 20.08 -24.29 -1.78
C LEU A 249 20.61 -23.21 -0.83
N VAL A 250 21.93 -22.98 -0.86
CA VAL A 250 22.57 -21.87 -0.14
C VAL A 250 22.83 -20.75 -1.14
N VAL A 251 22.33 -19.55 -0.86
CA VAL A 251 22.44 -18.39 -1.74
C VAL A 251 23.02 -17.19 -0.99
N SER A 252 23.80 -16.38 -1.71
CA SER A 252 24.33 -15.10 -1.24
C SER A 252 24.16 -14.05 -2.33
N GLY A 253 23.85 -12.82 -1.96
CA GLY A 253 23.64 -11.74 -2.90
C GLY A 253 23.06 -10.50 -2.25
N LYS A 254 22.79 -9.47 -3.06
CA LYS A 254 22.15 -8.26 -2.59
C LYS A 254 20.63 -8.33 -2.78
N ALA A 255 19.88 -7.94 -1.76
CA ALA A 255 18.43 -7.82 -1.77
C ALA A 255 18.02 -6.35 -1.57
N VAL A 256 16.83 -5.96 -2.02
CA VAL A 256 16.31 -4.61 -1.79
C VAL A 256 15.34 -4.66 -0.62
N HIS A 257 15.66 -4.00 0.48
CA HIS A 257 14.74 -3.76 1.57
C HIS A 257 14.03 -2.43 1.37
N TYR A 258 12.77 -2.32 1.77
CA TYR A 258 12.04 -1.07 1.75
C TYR A 258 11.01 -0.93 2.87
N ASP A 259 10.93 0.28 3.43
CA ASP A 259 9.99 0.66 4.47
C ASP A 259 9.05 1.74 3.95
N LEU A 260 7.76 1.52 4.11
CA LEU A 260 6.74 2.53 3.94
C LEU A 260 6.20 2.95 5.31
N LYS A 261 6.12 4.25 5.53
CA LYS A 261 5.33 4.82 6.61
C LYS A 261 4.52 6.00 6.10
N TRP A 262 3.34 6.21 6.66
CA TRP A 262 2.66 7.49 6.52
C TRP A 262 2.20 8.01 7.87
N ASP A 263 2.23 9.32 8.06
CA ASP A 263 1.72 10.03 9.22
C ASP A 263 0.47 10.82 8.88
N GLN A 264 -0.35 11.10 9.90
CA GLN A 264 -1.55 11.91 9.78
C GLN A 264 -1.50 13.12 10.72
N SER A 265 -1.83 14.29 10.17
CA SER A 265 -2.03 15.51 10.94
C SER A 265 -3.39 16.12 10.60
N ILE A 266 -4.16 16.48 11.63
CA ILE A 266 -5.40 17.23 11.51
C ILE A 266 -5.23 18.53 12.28
N SER A 267 -5.54 19.65 11.65
CA SER A 267 -5.51 20.98 12.26
C SER A 267 -6.87 21.66 12.08
N GLY A 268 -7.30 22.45 13.06
CA GLY A 268 -8.56 23.18 13.00
C GLY A 268 -9.80 22.30 13.10
N TRP A 269 -9.71 21.12 13.74
CA TRP A 269 -10.90 20.32 14.01
C TRP A 269 -11.80 21.05 15.00
N SER A 270 -13.01 21.38 14.55
CA SER A 270 -14.04 22.02 15.36
C SER A 270 -14.85 20.92 16.03
N TYR A 271 -14.61 20.63 17.31
CA TYR A 271 -15.32 19.56 18.03
C TYR A 271 -16.81 19.83 18.19
N ASP A 272 -17.62 18.77 18.25
CA ASP A 272 -19.03 18.89 18.58
C ASP A 272 -19.22 19.23 20.06
N GLY A 273 -20.12 20.19 20.36
CA GLY A 273 -20.35 20.62 21.73
C GLY A 273 -20.97 19.55 22.63
N ALA A 274 -21.66 18.56 22.04
CA ALA A 274 -22.21 17.42 22.77
C ALA A 274 -21.17 16.31 23.03
N ASN A 275 -19.96 16.44 22.47
CA ASN A 275 -18.86 15.52 22.72
C ASN A 275 -18.12 15.90 24.01
N THR A 276 -18.59 15.39 25.14
CA THR A 276 -18.07 15.68 26.49
C THR A 276 -16.98 14.70 26.95
N GLY A 277 -16.45 13.85 26.07
CA GLY A 277 -15.36 12.93 26.40
C GLY A 277 -14.14 13.70 26.93
N SER A 278 -13.61 13.27 28.09
CA SER A 278 -12.54 13.89 28.89
C SER A 278 -11.60 14.78 28.04
N THR A 279 -11.92 16.06 28.01
CA THR A 279 -11.10 17.11 27.43
C THR A 279 -9.85 17.27 28.30
N ARG A 280 -8.65 17.09 27.76
CA ARG A 280 -7.51 17.83 28.30
C ARG A 280 -7.86 19.32 28.16
N PRO A 281 -7.82 20.12 29.24
CA PRO A 281 -8.32 21.48 29.21
C PRO A 281 -7.33 22.38 28.46
N SER A 282 -7.52 22.56 27.14
CA SER A 282 -7.02 23.73 26.38
C SER A 282 -7.38 23.77 24.88
N ALA A 283 -7.98 22.75 24.27
CA ALA A 283 -8.10 22.71 22.80
C ALA A 283 -9.47 23.20 22.28
N ARG A 284 -9.67 24.53 22.20
CA ARG A 284 -10.73 25.11 21.33
C ARG A 284 -10.33 25.11 19.84
N SER A 285 -9.07 24.78 19.55
CA SER A 285 -8.49 24.49 18.24
C SER A 285 -7.17 23.79 18.52
N GLY A 286 -7.05 22.51 18.16
CA GLY A 286 -5.87 21.70 18.46
C GLY A 286 -5.29 21.07 17.20
N ARG A 287 -3.97 21.07 17.08
CA ARG A 287 -3.26 20.22 16.12
C ARG A 287 -3.10 18.84 16.73
N THR A 288 -3.71 17.83 16.12
CA THR A 288 -3.48 16.44 16.48
C THR A 288 -2.55 15.81 15.45
N THR A 289 -1.39 15.32 15.89
CA THR A 289 -0.47 14.52 15.08
C THR A 289 -0.43 13.12 15.64
N ARG A 290 -0.81 12.12 14.84
CA ARG A 290 -0.63 10.71 15.18
C ARG A 290 0.51 10.15 14.34
N ARG A 291 1.47 9.49 14.98
CA ARG A 291 2.45 8.62 14.28
C ARG A 291 1.64 7.54 13.59
N GLY A 292 1.72 7.48 12.26
CA GLY A 292 0.88 6.56 11.51
C GLY A 292 1.50 5.17 11.38
N ARG A 293 1.07 4.42 10.37
CA ARG A 293 1.41 2.99 10.23
C ARG A 293 2.72 2.83 9.47
N THR A 294 3.51 1.85 9.88
CA THR A 294 4.72 1.41 9.17
C THR A 294 4.48 0.02 8.59
N TRP A 295 4.90 -0.17 7.34
CA TRP A 295 5.03 -1.45 6.69
C TRP A 295 6.48 -1.63 6.25
N SER A 296 7.07 -2.77 6.58
CA SER A 296 8.46 -3.10 6.29
C SER A 296 8.52 -4.37 5.43
N PHE A 297 9.38 -4.37 4.41
CA PHE A 297 9.35 -5.35 3.34
C PHE A 297 10.74 -5.63 2.75
N ASP A 298 11.03 -6.90 2.48
CA ASP A 298 12.21 -7.34 1.72
C ASP A 298 11.78 -7.75 0.30
N ALA A 299 12.57 -7.40 -0.72
CA ALA A 299 12.37 -7.70 -2.15
C ALA A 299 13.60 -8.37 -2.78
#